data_AF-A0A7W6HUF5-F1
#
_entry.id   AF-A0A7W6HUF5-F1
#
_cell.length_a   1.000
_cell.length_b   1.000
_cell.length_c   1.000
_cell.angle_alpha   90.00
_cell.angle_beta   90.00
_cell.angle_gamma   90.00
#
_symmetry.space_group_name_H-M   'P 1'
#
loop_
_entity.id
_entity.type
_entity.pdbx_description
1 polymer ?
#
loop_
_entity_poly.entity_id
_entity_poly.type
_entity_poly.pdbx_seq_one_letter_code
_entity_poly.pdbx_strand_id
1 'polypeptide(L)' 'MKTPKVETKSFFQKLLEDKRAIRECIQKNGDLKKLAKERDIKFATPVSYRSDR' A
#
# COMPACT_ATOMS: atom_id res chain seq x y z
N MET A 1 27.55 -17.53 -19.06
CA MET A 1 27.22 -16.25 -18.40
C MET A 1 25.97 -16.47 -17.56
N LYS A 2 26.04 -16.35 -16.23
CA LYS A 2 24.86 -16.48 -15.35
C LYS A 2 24.07 -15.16 -15.43
N THR A 3 22.85 -15.21 -15.96
CA THR A 3 21.96 -14.05 -15.98
C THR A 3 21.54 -13.71 -14.54
N PRO A 4 21.59 -12.44 -14.12
CA PRO A 4 21.01 -12.04 -12.84
C PRO A 4 19.51 -12.25 -12.95
N LYS A 5 18.99 -13.19 -12.16
CA LYS A 5 17.55 -13.41 -11.98
C LYS A 5 17.04 -12.17 -11.24
N VAL A 6 16.66 -11.14 -12.00
CA VAL A 6 15.95 -9.99 -11.46
C VAL A 6 14.63 -10.57 -10.97
N GLU A 7 14.55 -10.86 -9.68
CA GLU A 7 13.31 -11.23 -9.03
C GLU A 7 12.42 -9.99 -9.07
N THR A 8 11.75 -9.82 -10.22
CA THR A 8 10.61 -8.92 -10.34
C THR A 8 9.58 -9.46 -9.37
N LYS A 9 9.63 -8.99 -8.11
CA LYS A 9 8.62 -9.32 -7.10
C LYS A 9 7.28 -9.15 -7.78
N SER A 10 6.54 -10.24 -7.89
CA SER A 10 5.22 -10.27 -8.51
C SER A 10 4.39 -9.13 -7.92
N PHE A 11 3.66 -8.40 -8.77
CA PHE A 11 2.77 -7.32 -8.33
C PHE A 11 1.87 -7.77 -7.15
N PHE A 12 1.40 -9.02 -7.19
CA PHE A 12 0.60 -9.62 -6.12
C PHE A 12 1.37 -9.79 -4.81
N GLN A 13 2.67 -10.08 -4.87
CA GLN A 13 3.50 -10.22 -3.69
C GLN A 13 3.71 -8.85 -3.02
N LYS A 14 3.94 -7.79 -3.80
CA LYS A 14 3.98 -6.41 -3.30
C LYS A 14 2.65 -6.02 -2.64
N LEU A 15 1.53 -6.33 -3.29
CA LEU A 15 0.19 -6.08 -2.75
C LEU A 15 -0.05 -6.79 -1.39
N LEU A 16 0.37 -8.05 -1.26
CA LEU A 16 0.24 -8.80 -0.01
C LEU A 16 1.12 -8.24 1.10
N GLU A 17 2.36 -7.82 0.79
CA GLU A 17 3.26 -7.15 1.73
C GLU A 17 2.65 -5.82 2.20
N ASP A 18 2.13 -5.00 1.28
CA ASP A 18 1.53 -3.70 1.58
C ASP A 18 0.26 -3.84 2.43
N LYS A 19 -0.59 -4.84 2.15
CA LYS A 19 -1.77 -5.15 2.97
C LYS A 19 -1.39 -5.52 4.42
N ARG A 20 -0.31 -6.29 4.61
CA ARG A 20 0.21 -6.64 5.94
C ARG A 20 0.74 -5.40 6.67
N ALA A 21 1.52 -4.58 5.99
CA ALA A 21 2.08 -3.35 6.56
C ALA A 21 0.99 -2.37 7.02
N ILE A 22 -0.06 -2.18 6.19
CA ILE A 22 -1.22 -1.35 6.54
C ILE A 22 -1.90 -1.88 7.80
N ARG A 23 -2.11 -3.20 7.89
CA ARG A 23 -2.77 -3.83 9.04
C ARG A 23 -1.98 -3.62 10.33
N GLU A 24 -0.67 -3.83 10.30
CA GLU A 24 0.19 -3.62 11.48
C GLU A 24 0.23 -2.15 11.90
N CYS A 25 0.25 -1.23 10.93
CA CYS A 25 0.21 0.20 11.19
C CYS A 25 -1.09 0.60 11.90
N ILE A 26 -2.24 0.09 11.45
CA ILE A 26 -3.53 0.32 12.11
C ILE A 26 -3.52 -0.25 13.54
N GLN A 27 -3.05 -1.48 13.73
CA GLN A 27 -3.02 -2.14 15.05
C GLN A 27 -2.14 -1.42 16.07
N LYS A 28 -1.07 -0.77 15.62
CA LYS A 28 -0.14 -0.01 16.48
C LYS A 28 -0.52 1.47 16.62
N ASN A 29 -1.68 1.90 16.11
CA ASN A 29 -2.06 3.32 16.00
C ASN A 29 -0.97 4.18 15.33
N GLY A 30 -0.31 3.61 14.31
CA GLY A 30 0.74 4.26 13.54
C GLY A 30 0.20 5.22 12.48
N ASP A 31 1.11 6.02 11.91
CA ASP A 31 0.77 6.99 10.87
C ASP A 31 0.69 6.34 9.48
N LEU A 32 -0.54 6.03 9.06
CA LEU A 32 -0.86 5.46 7.75
C LEU A 32 -0.43 6.35 6.58
N LYS A 33 -0.42 7.67 6.75
CA LYS A 33 -0.09 8.61 5.66
C LYS A 33 1.41 8.60 5.38
N LYS A 34 2.23 8.45 6.42
CA LYS A 34 3.68 8.23 6.28
C LYS A 34 3.97 6.89 5.61
N LEU A 35 3.35 5.81 6.09
CA LEU A 35 3.53 4.47 5.51
C LEU A 35 3.18 4.44 4.02
N ALA A 36 2.08 5.07 3.62
CA ALA A 36 1.65 5.11 2.24
C ALA A 36 2.61 5.88 1.33
N LYS A 37 3.23 6.96 1.83
CA LYS A 37 4.28 7.69 1.09
C LYS A 37 5.54 6.85 0.92
N GLU A 38 5.99 6.17 1.97
CA GLU A 38 7.19 5.33 1.93
C GLU A 38 7.04 4.14 0.96
N ARG A 39 5.84 3.59 0.86
CA ARG A 39 5.56 2.40 0.02
C ARG A 39 4.91 2.72 -1.33
N ASP A 40 4.70 4.00 -1.64
CA ASP A 40 4.02 4.49 -2.83
C ASP A 40 2.61 3.88 -3.02
N ILE A 41 1.84 3.85 -1.93
CA ILE A 41 0.46 3.35 -1.90
C ILE A 41 -0.49 4.52 -2.10
N LYS A 42 -1.32 4.46 -3.15
CA LYS A 42 -2.41 5.43 -3.36
C LYS A 42 -3.70 4.89 -2.74
N PHE A 43 -4.23 5.61 -1.76
CA PHE A 43 -5.58 5.35 -1.27
C PHE A 43 -6.61 5.88 -2.26
N ALA A 44 -7.70 5.13 -2.45
CA ALA A 44 -8.86 5.64 -3.15
C ALA A 44 -9.39 6.84 -2.37
N THR A 45 -9.48 7.99 -3.03
CA THR A 45 -10.25 9.11 -2.50
C THR A 45 -11.72 8.70 -2.49
N PRO A 46 -12.39 8.73 -1.33
CA PRO A 46 -13.83 8.44 -1.31
C PRO A 46 -14.53 9.45 -2.21
N VAL A 47 -15.40 8.96 -3.09
CA VAL A 47 -16.31 9.84 -3.84
C VAL A 47 -17.26 10.43 -2.81
N SER A 48 -17.02 11.68 -2.43
CA SER A 48 -17.97 12.41 -1.58
C SER A 48 -19.23 12.60 -2.42
N TYR A 49 -20.27 11.79 -2.17
CA TYR A 49 -21.61 12.21 -2.56
C TYR A 49 -21.85 13.51 -1.80
N ARG A 50 -21.90 14.64 -2.52
CA ARG A 50 -22.55 15.82 -1.96
C ARG A 50 -23.97 15.37 -1.64
N SER A 51 -24.25 15.18 -0.36
CA SER A 51 -25.61 15.31 0.14
C SER A 51 -25.94 16.79 0.05
N ASP A 52 -26.15 17.27 -1.17
CA ASP A 52 -26.85 18.54 -1.40
C ASP A 52 -28.23 18.31 -0.79
N ARG A 53 -28.42 18.93 0.37
CA ARG A 53 -29.67 19.03 1.11
C ARG A 53 -30.72 19.75 0.29
#